data_AF-A0A1H7W6I8-F1
#
_entry.id   AF-A0A1H7W6I8-F1
#
_cell.length_a   1.000
_cell.length_b   1.000
_cell.length_c   1.000
_cell.angle_alpha   90.00
_cell.angle_beta   90.00
_cell.angle_gamma   90.00
#
_symmetry.space_group_name_H-M   'P 1'
#
loop_
_entity.id
_entity.type
_entity.pdbx_description
1 polymer ?
#
loop_
_entity_poly.entity_id
_entity_poly.type
_entity_poly.pdbx_seq_one_letter_code
_entity_poly.pdbx_strand_id
1 'polypeptide(L)'
;MNINKQVAGYLVFHKVQISNANSISSPITYGFPAITGFLGAFHSMSRKMMAMEEWQAYSLGGVLLACYDCQPQIYRANKYSNYTFNQSRNPIKKDGKTASIIEEGKCHLTMSFVIEVLGTEDLSIEEQKHLIEQSSQWILQQRIAGGSTQRLAKVDFLDNGLHDVVSMLMPAFVLMDAQKDFEEIITELQKVDPNVTALDALIDVCTLHHIPEEVPNKKGQTEKEQTEIVWKTTSQKTGRGWLVPMPIGYQGISPKYDAGVMQHIRNPEYPSQYVEAVYGLGKWVYPQRLIKTDSEAGIETKMIKNAFWHYSYDEENSLYLVTQNI
;
A
#
# COMPACT_ATOMS: atom_id res chain seq x y z
N MET A 1 -2.43 15.39 26.96
CA MET A 1 -1.97 14.24 27.77
C MET A 1 -1.78 13.07 26.83
N ASN A 2 -0.53 12.65 26.60
CA ASN A 2 -0.27 11.37 25.93
C ASN A 2 -0.64 10.27 26.92
N ILE A 3 -1.91 9.88 26.89
CA ILE A 3 -2.36 8.65 27.53
C ILE A 3 -1.61 7.53 26.80
N ASN A 4 -0.82 6.75 27.54
CA ASN A 4 0.00 5.69 26.98
C ASN A 4 -0.91 4.53 26.55
N LYS A 5 -1.47 4.64 25.34
CA LYS A 5 -2.41 3.65 24.80
C LYS A 5 -1.65 2.40 24.37
N GLN A 6 -2.11 1.24 24.83
CA GLN A 6 -1.59 -0.07 24.41
C GLN A 6 -2.55 -0.70 23.40
N VAL A 7 -2.09 -1.73 22.69
CA VAL A 7 -2.95 -2.50 21.78
C VAL A 7 -3.91 -3.35 22.61
N ALA A 8 -5.17 -2.92 22.67
CA ALA A 8 -6.26 -3.60 23.37
C ALA A 8 -6.88 -4.75 22.54
N GLY A 9 -6.54 -4.81 21.25
CA GLY A 9 -6.95 -5.90 20.35
C GLY A 9 -6.88 -5.48 18.89
N TYR A 10 -7.46 -6.30 18.01
CA TYR A 10 -7.43 -6.07 16.56
C TYR A 10 -8.82 -6.21 15.94
N LEU A 11 -9.22 -5.23 15.12
CA LEU A 11 -10.40 -5.31 14.28
C LEU A 11 -10.05 -5.89 12.92
N VAL A 12 -10.75 -6.95 12.52
CA VAL A 12 -10.56 -7.61 11.22
C VAL A 12 -11.77 -7.36 10.35
N PHE A 13 -11.59 -6.62 9.26
CA PHE A 13 -12.62 -6.41 8.24
C PHE A 13 -12.41 -7.41 7.11
N HIS A 14 -13.34 -8.33 6.91
CA HIS A 14 -13.18 -9.40 5.92
C HIS A 14 -13.79 -9.03 4.56
N LYS A 15 -13.00 -9.20 3.49
CA LYS A 15 -13.46 -9.15 2.08
C LYS A 15 -14.34 -7.92 1.78
N VAL A 16 -13.89 -6.77 2.23
CA VAL A 16 -14.44 -5.46 1.91
C VAL A 16 -14.31 -5.22 0.41
N GLN A 17 -15.43 -4.97 -0.25
CA GLN A 17 -15.50 -4.66 -1.66
C GLN A 17 -15.59 -3.16 -1.86
N ILE A 18 -14.60 -2.60 -2.54
CA ILE A 18 -14.47 -1.17 -2.78
C ILE A 18 -14.59 -0.94 -4.28
N SER A 19 -15.48 -0.04 -4.66
CA SER A 19 -15.75 0.30 -6.06
C SER A 19 -15.20 1.68 -6.42
N ASN A 20 -14.61 1.79 -7.61
CA ASN A 20 -14.07 3.05 -8.14
C ASN A 20 -13.04 3.72 -7.22
N ALA A 21 -12.17 2.93 -6.58
CA ALA A 21 -11.02 3.45 -5.86
C ALA A 21 -10.01 4.06 -6.84
N ASN A 22 -9.20 5.02 -6.39
CA ASN A 22 -8.20 5.66 -7.23
C ASN A 22 -7.09 4.68 -7.60
N SER A 23 -6.90 4.44 -8.90
CA SER A 23 -5.86 3.56 -9.44
C SER A 23 -4.58 4.31 -9.81
N ILE A 24 -4.59 5.64 -9.84
CA ILE A 24 -3.37 6.46 -9.99
C ILE A 24 -2.82 6.68 -8.58
N SER A 25 -1.88 5.83 -8.16
CA SER A 25 -1.31 5.90 -6.81
C SER A 25 -0.32 7.06 -6.67
N SER A 26 0.37 7.43 -7.74
CA SER A 26 1.32 8.54 -7.77
C SER A 26 1.50 9.07 -9.20
N PRO A 27 2.26 10.16 -9.42
CA PRO A 27 2.60 10.62 -10.76
C PRO A 27 3.25 9.58 -11.69
N ILE A 28 3.98 8.59 -11.16
CA ILE A 28 4.70 7.58 -11.99
C ILE A 28 4.25 6.14 -11.75
N THR A 29 3.29 5.89 -10.85
CA THR A 29 2.78 4.54 -10.55
C THR A 29 1.26 4.49 -10.66
N TYR A 30 0.76 3.40 -11.24
CA TYR A 30 -0.67 3.10 -11.29
C TYR A 30 -0.95 1.61 -11.01
N GLY A 31 -2.21 1.28 -10.71
CA GLY A 31 -2.67 -0.06 -10.37
C GLY A 31 -3.34 -0.07 -9.01
N PHE A 32 -2.65 -0.55 -7.99
CA PHE A 32 -3.12 -0.52 -6.61
C PHE A 32 -3.03 0.91 -6.03
N PRO A 33 -4.03 1.39 -5.26
CA PRO A 33 -4.02 2.75 -4.72
C PRO A 33 -2.85 3.01 -3.76
N ALA A 34 -2.54 4.29 -3.53
CA ALA A 34 -1.55 4.67 -2.52
C ALA A 34 -1.96 4.21 -1.11
N ILE A 35 -0.99 3.71 -0.33
CA ILE A 35 -1.18 3.22 1.04
C ILE A 35 -1.85 4.30 1.93
N THR A 36 -1.48 5.56 1.73
CA THR A 36 -2.03 6.73 2.42
C THR A 36 -3.54 6.85 2.27
N GLY A 37 -4.12 6.38 1.17
CA GLY A 37 -5.57 6.35 0.94
C GLY A 37 -6.33 5.35 1.82
N PHE A 38 -5.66 4.30 2.31
CA PHE A 38 -6.20 3.33 3.27
C PHE A 38 -6.01 3.79 4.70
N LEU A 39 -4.78 4.19 5.07
CA LEU A 39 -4.49 4.71 6.41
C LEU A 39 -5.34 5.95 6.72
N GLY A 40 -5.55 6.82 5.74
CA GLY A 40 -6.39 8.02 5.91
C GLY A 40 -7.86 7.67 6.18
N ALA A 41 -8.38 6.58 5.60
CA ALA A 41 -9.74 6.12 5.87
C ALA A 41 -9.88 5.62 7.32
N PHE A 42 -8.97 4.77 7.78
CA PHE A 42 -8.99 4.29 9.17
C PHE A 42 -8.64 5.37 10.19
N HIS A 43 -7.81 6.34 9.84
CA HIS A 43 -7.60 7.53 10.66
C HIS A 43 -8.88 8.38 10.76
N SER A 44 -9.63 8.55 9.67
CA SER A 44 -10.94 9.21 9.70
C SER A 44 -11.94 8.45 10.57
N MET A 45 -11.95 7.12 10.51
CA MET A 45 -12.77 6.27 11.37
C MET A 45 -12.36 6.42 12.85
N SER A 46 -11.05 6.43 13.14
CA SER A 46 -10.48 6.69 14.47
C SER A 46 -10.98 8.01 15.04
N ARG A 47 -10.98 9.08 14.23
CA ARG A 47 -11.52 10.38 14.65
C ARG A 47 -13.02 10.36 14.93
N LYS A 48 -13.80 9.65 14.12
CA LYS A 48 -15.25 9.48 14.35
C LYS A 48 -15.51 8.73 15.65
N MET A 49 -14.75 7.69 15.91
CA MET A 49 -14.79 6.89 17.13
C MET A 49 -14.44 7.74 18.36
N MET A 50 -13.30 8.46 18.35
CA MET A 50 -12.90 9.34 19.46
C MET A 50 -13.87 10.50 19.75
N ALA A 51 -14.72 10.88 18.78
CA ALA A 51 -15.73 11.92 18.99
C ALA A 51 -16.95 11.42 19.78
N MET A 52 -17.14 10.10 19.90
CA MET A 52 -18.22 9.50 20.69
C MET A 52 -17.77 9.32 22.13
N GLU A 53 -18.56 9.76 23.11
CA GLU A 53 -18.24 9.67 24.54
C GLU A 53 -17.88 8.24 24.97
N GLU A 54 -18.61 7.26 24.42
CA GLU A 54 -18.41 5.82 24.63
C GLU A 54 -16.99 5.34 24.28
N TRP A 55 -16.35 5.96 23.29
CA TRP A 55 -15.10 5.48 22.69
C TRP A 55 -13.94 6.45 22.84
N GLN A 56 -14.07 7.51 23.64
CA GLN A 56 -13.04 8.54 23.81
C GLN A 56 -11.68 7.98 24.28
N ALA A 57 -11.71 6.90 25.08
CA ALA A 57 -10.50 6.24 25.58
C ALA A 57 -9.73 5.48 24.49
N TYR A 58 -10.38 5.15 23.38
CA TYR A 58 -9.86 4.26 22.35
C TYR A 58 -9.52 5.01 21.05
N SER A 59 -8.70 4.43 20.20
CA SER A 59 -8.37 4.94 18.87
C SER A 59 -7.86 3.82 17.97
N LEU A 60 -7.95 4.00 16.66
CA LEU A 60 -7.37 3.05 15.70
C LEU A 60 -5.92 3.45 15.34
N GLY A 61 -5.05 2.45 15.32
CA GLY A 61 -3.61 2.56 15.04
C GLY A 61 -3.22 2.01 13.67
N GLY A 62 -2.22 1.14 13.64
CA GLY A 62 -1.66 0.56 12.42
C GLY A 62 -2.66 -0.23 11.60
N VAL A 63 -2.39 -0.30 10.30
CA VAL A 63 -3.28 -0.92 9.31
C VAL A 63 -2.53 -1.98 8.51
N LEU A 64 -2.99 -3.22 8.59
CA LEU A 64 -2.55 -4.31 7.72
C LEU A 64 -3.43 -4.34 6.47
N LEU A 65 -2.79 -4.37 5.30
CA LEU A 65 -3.45 -4.38 4.00
C LEU A 65 -3.34 -5.77 3.34
N ALA A 66 -4.46 -6.47 3.17
CA ALA A 66 -4.52 -7.74 2.46
C ALA A 66 -5.44 -7.62 1.23
N CYS A 67 -4.89 -7.82 0.03
CA CYS A 67 -5.61 -7.69 -1.23
C CYS A 67 -5.89 -9.08 -1.83
N TYR A 68 -7.15 -9.39 -2.08
CA TYR A 68 -7.56 -10.60 -2.83
C TYR A 68 -7.60 -10.33 -4.32
N ASP A 69 -8.07 -9.15 -4.70
CA ASP A 69 -8.31 -8.79 -6.09
C ASP A 69 -8.22 -7.27 -6.28
N CYS A 70 -7.55 -6.86 -7.35
CA CYS A 70 -7.39 -5.48 -7.77
C CYS A 70 -7.59 -5.41 -9.29
N GLN A 71 -8.68 -4.77 -9.70
CA GLN A 71 -9.09 -4.67 -11.10
C GLN A 71 -9.09 -3.21 -11.54
N PRO A 72 -7.95 -2.69 -12.06
CA PRO A 72 -7.93 -1.41 -12.74
C PRO A 72 -8.87 -1.41 -13.94
N GLN A 73 -9.63 -0.33 -14.10
CA GLN A 73 -10.51 -0.10 -15.24
C GLN A 73 -9.69 0.43 -16.41
N ILE A 74 -8.99 -0.49 -17.07
CA ILE A 74 -8.07 -0.21 -18.17
C ILE A 74 -8.49 -0.89 -19.46
N TYR A 75 -8.08 -0.31 -20.58
CA TYR A 75 -8.30 -0.83 -21.91
C TYR A 75 -7.00 -0.78 -22.71
N ARG A 76 -6.74 -1.83 -23.50
CA ARG A 76 -5.69 -1.83 -24.54
C ARG A 76 -6.32 -2.23 -25.85
N ALA A 77 -6.00 -1.51 -26.92
CA ALA A 77 -6.55 -1.78 -28.24
C ALA A 77 -5.99 -3.06 -28.86
N ASN A 78 -4.71 -3.35 -28.62
CA ASN A 78 -4.05 -4.56 -29.10
C ASN A 78 -2.92 -4.99 -28.14
N LYS A 79 -2.27 -6.13 -28.43
CA LYS A 79 -1.21 -6.70 -27.58
C LYS A 79 0.09 -5.87 -27.50
N TYR A 80 0.30 -4.95 -28.43
CA TYR A 80 1.51 -4.13 -28.52
C TYR A 80 1.29 -2.68 -28.07
N SER A 81 0.05 -2.29 -27.76
CA SER A 81 -0.28 -0.96 -27.26
C SER A 81 -0.23 -0.91 -25.73
N ASN A 82 0.13 0.26 -25.20
CA ASN A 82 -0.01 0.56 -23.78
C ASN A 82 -1.48 0.51 -23.34
N TYR A 83 -1.69 0.24 -22.05
CA TYR A 83 -3.00 0.38 -21.44
C TYR A 83 -3.36 1.86 -21.29
N THR A 84 -4.65 2.15 -21.41
CA THR A 84 -5.27 3.46 -21.19
C THR A 84 -6.39 3.30 -20.17
N PHE A 85 -6.72 4.35 -19.42
CA PHE A 85 -7.78 4.30 -18.42
C PHE A 85 -9.16 4.52 -19.04
N ASN A 86 -10.14 3.74 -18.62
CA ASN A 86 -11.53 3.95 -18.98
C ASN A 86 -12.05 5.22 -18.28
N GLN A 87 -12.52 6.18 -19.07
CA GLN A 87 -13.00 7.47 -18.57
C GLN A 87 -14.51 7.52 -18.43
N SER A 88 -14.98 8.35 -17.50
CA SER A 88 -16.40 8.71 -17.37
C SER A 88 -16.69 10.03 -18.10
N ARG A 89 -17.88 10.14 -18.70
CA ARG A 89 -18.32 11.39 -19.31
C ARG A 89 -18.75 12.39 -18.24
N ASN A 90 -18.04 13.49 -18.12
CA ASN A 90 -18.42 14.61 -17.25
C ASN A 90 -19.64 15.36 -17.82
N PRO A 91 -20.46 15.99 -16.96
CA PRO A 91 -21.54 16.87 -17.39
C PRO A 91 -21.03 17.94 -18.38
N ILE A 92 -21.90 18.36 -19.29
CA ILE A 92 -21.60 19.47 -20.20
C ILE A 92 -21.48 20.78 -19.43
N LYS A 93 -20.70 21.71 -19.97
CA LYS A 93 -20.52 23.06 -19.42
C LYS A 93 -21.83 23.86 -19.54
N LYS A 94 -21.90 24.99 -18.83
CA LYS A 94 -23.04 25.94 -18.87
C LYS A 94 -23.34 26.44 -20.29
N ASP A 95 -22.33 26.53 -21.16
CA ASP A 95 -22.46 26.94 -22.56
C ASP A 95 -22.87 25.79 -23.50
N GLY A 96 -23.17 24.61 -22.96
CA GLY A 96 -23.53 23.41 -23.72
C GLY A 96 -22.35 22.65 -24.32
N LYS A 97 -21.12 23.15 -24.18
CA LYS A 97 -19.92 22.49 -24.73
C LYS A 97 -19.46 21.33 -23.83
N THR A 98 -18.70 20.41 -24.43
CA THR A 98 -18.07 19.32 -23.69
C THR A 98 -17.06 19.87 -22.67
N ALA A 99 -17.07 19.30 -21.47
CA ALA A 99 -16.02 19.54 -20.49
C ALA A 99 -14.70 18.92 -20.98
N SER A 100 -13.58 19.53 -20.60
CA SER A 100 -12.26 18.93 -20.84
C SER A 100 -12.20 17.57 -20.14
N ILE A 101 -11.62 16.58 -20.81
CA ILE A 101 -11.39 15.26 -20.22
C ILE A 101 -10.20 15.39 -19.28
N ILE A 102 -10.45 15.13 -18.00
CA ILE A 102 -9.41 14.95 -16.99
C ILE A 102 -9.32 13.45 -16.79
N GLU A 103 -8.16 12.86 -17.09
CA GLU A 103 -7.99 11.42 -16.93
C GLU A 103 -7.98 11.03 -15.46
N GLU A 104 -8.89 10.13 -15.09
CA GLU A 104 -8.92 9.48 -13.80
C GLU A 104 -8.69 7.98 -13.98
N GLY A 105 -7.83 7.40 -13.17
CA GLY A 105 -7.69 5.94 -13.07
C GLY A 105 -8.56 5.41 -11.94
N LYS A 106 -9.42 4.43 -12.23
CA LYS A 106 -10.29 3.78 -11.25
C LYS A 106 -10.02 2.30 -11.18
N CYS A 107 -10.18 1.69 -10.01
CA CYS A 107 -10.12 0.25 -9.81
C CYS A 107 -11.22 -0.27 -8.89
N HIS A 108 -11.57 -1.54 -9.06
CA HIS A 108 -12.36 -2.30 -8.08
C HIS A 108 -11.42 -3.14 -7.23
N LEU A 109 -11.68 -3.20 -5.92
CA LEU A 109 -10.84 -3.91 -4.96
C LEU A 109 -11.68 -4.87 -4.12
N THR A 110 -11.12 -6.02 -3.81
CA THR A 110 -11.58 -6.88 -2.70
C THR A 110 -10.45 -7.03 -1.71
N MET A 111 -10.63 -6.51 -0.50
CA MET A 111 -9.57 -6.44 0.51
C MET A 111 -10.04 -6.90 1.88
N SER A 112 -9.12 -7.43 2.68
CA SER A 112 -9.28 -7.52 4.13
C SER A 112 -8.33 -6.54 4.80
N PHE A 113 -8.76 -6.01 5.93
CA PHE A 113 -7.98 -5.08 6.74
C PHE A 113 -7.87 -5.61 8.17
N VAL A 114 -6.71 -5.48 8.79
CA VAL A 114 -6.54 -5.71 10.22
C VAL A 114 -6.07 -4.42 10.85
N ILE A 115 -6.78 -3.93 11.86
CA ILE A 115 -6.56 -2.61 12.44
C ILE A 115 -6.26 -2.78 13.92
N GLU A 116 -5.19 -2.15 14.39
CA GLU A 116 -4.88 -2.08 15.82
C GLU A 116 -5.92 -1.20 16.53
N VAL A 117 -6.52 -1.72 17.60
CA VAL A 117 -7.35 -0.94 18.52
C VAL A 117 -6.47 -0.56 19.71
N LEU A 118 -6.20 0.73 19.85
CA LEU A 118 -5.38 1.30 20.91
C LEU A 118 -6.28 1.82 22.02
N GLY A 119 -6.02 1.44 23.26
CA GLY A 119 -6.82 1.82 24.43
C GLY A 119 -6.01 1.85 25.72
N THR A 120 -6.63 2.30 26.81
CA THR A 120 -6.06 2.23 28.16
C THR A 120 -6.35 0.93 28.88
N GLU A 121 -7.47 0.30 28.53
CA GLU A 121 -8.00 -0.91 29.16
C GLU A 121 -8.47 -1.87 28.06
N ASP A 122 -8.46 -3.16 28.38
CA ASP A 122 -9.00 -4.18 27.49
C ASP A 122 -10.53 -4.02 27.36
N LEU A 123 -11.07 -4.31 26.18
CA LEU A 123 -12.51 -4.23 25.96
C LEU A 123 -13.21 -5.45 26.57
N SER A 124 -14.30 -5.22 27.30
CA SER A 124 -15.24 -6.28 27.70
C SER A 124 -15.90 -6.95 26.49
N ILE A 125 -16.45 -8.15 26.67
CA ILE A 125 -17.09 -8.90 25.58
C ILE A 125 -18.27 -8.11 24.97
N GLU A 126 -19.01 -7.37 25.79
CA GLU A 126 -20.11 -6.50 25.37
C GLU A 126 -19.61 -5.33 24.52
N GLU A 127 -18.54 -4.67 24.95
CA GLU A 127 -17.91 -3.58 24.18
C GLU A 127 -17.31 -4.10 22.87
N GLN A 128 -16.68 -5.27 22.86
CA GLN A 128 -16.16 -5.89 21.64
C GLN A 128 -17.30 -6.11 20.61
N LYS A 129 -18.44 -6.65 21.04
CA LYS A 129 -19.61 -6.84 20.17
C LYS A 129 -20.15 -5.53 19.63
N HIS A 130 -20.28 -4.52 20.49
CA HIS A 130 -20.74 -3.19 20.10
C HIS A 130 -19.77 -2.53 19.11
N LEU A 131 -18.46 -2.64 19.35
CA LEU A 131 -17.42 -2.13 18.45
C LEU A 131 -17.47 -2.81 17.08
N ILE A 132 -17.69 -4.13 17.03
CA ILE A 132 -17.85 -4.89 15.78
C ILE A 132 -19.05 -4.36 14.98
N GLU A 133 -20.20 -4.18 15.63
CA GLU A 133 -21.42 -3.69 14.98
C GLU A 133 -21.24 -2.26 14.45
N GLN A 134 -20.72 -1.35 15.30
CA GLN A 134 -20.45 0.04 14.92
C GLN A 134 -19.44 0.13 13.78
N SER A 135 -18.33 -0.61 13.87
CA SER A 135 -17.28 -0.63 12.85
C SER A 135 -17.81 -1.15 11.51
N SER A 136 -18.70 -2.15 11.54
CA SER A 136 -19.38 -2.67 10.34
C SER A 136 -20.22 -1.59 9.63
N GLN A 137 -20.88 -0.72 10.39
CA GLN A 137 -21.64 0.39 9.82
C GLN A 137 -20.72 1.50 9.32
N TRP A 138 -19.69 1.85 10.08
CA TRP A 138 -18.76 2.93 9.73
C TRP A 138 -17.99 2.64 8.44
N ILE A 139 -17.54 1.39 8.24
CA ILE A 139 -16.80 1.01 7.02
C ILE A 139 -17.65 1.11 5.75
N LEU A 140 -18.96 0.88 5.86
CA LEU A 140 -19.92 1.00 4.75
C LEU A 140 -20.24 2.46 4.41
N GLN A 141 -20.09 3.38 5.38
CA GLN A 141 -20.39 4.80 5.22
C GLN A 141 -19.17 5.63 4.76
N GLN A 142 -17.98 5.04 4.73
CA GLN A 142 -16.75 5.74 4.35
C GLN A 142 -16.35 5.50 2.89
N ARG A 143 -15.48 6.39 2.39
CA ARG A 143 -14.72 6.14 1.17
C ARG A 143 -13.32 5.67 1.53
N ILE A 144 -12.83 4.64 0.83
CA ILE A 144 -11.48 4.10 1.00
C ILE A 144 -10.72 4.34 -0.31
N ALA A 145 -9.58 5.03 -0.24
CA ALA A 145 -8.82 5.47 -1.41
C ALA A 145 -9.68 6.16 -2.49
N GLY A 146 -10.68 6.94 -2.08
CA GLY A 146 -11.62 7.63 -2.96
C GLY A 146 -12.80 6.79 -3.47
N GLY A 147 -12.75 5.47 -3.33
CA GLY A 147 -13.80 4.55 -3.76
C GLY A 147 -14.89 4.35 -2.71
N SER A 148 -16.06 3.88 -3.13
CA SER A 148 -17.19 3.57 -2.24
C SER A 148 -17.16 2.11 -1.81
N THR A 149 -17.26 1.87 -0.50
CA THR A 149 -17.45 0.52 0.06
C THR A 149 -18.86 0.03 -0.28
N GLN A 150 -18.98 -1.11 -0.96
CA GLN A 150 -20.27 -1.68 -1.36
C GLN A 150 -20.78 -2.72 -0.37
N ARG A 151 -19.89 -3.62 0.05
CA ARG A 151 -20.19 -4.71 0.98
C ARG A 151 -18.93 -5.19 1.69
N LEU A 152 -19.12 -5.93 2.76
CA LEU A 152 -18.08 -6.71 3.45
C LEU A 152 -18.66 -8.07 3.83
N ALA A 153 -17.80 -9.05 4.10
CA ALA A 153 -18.24 -10.38 4.54
C ALA A 153 -18.64 -10.37 6.01
N LYS A 154 -17.75 -9.90 6.89
CA LYS A 154 -17.97 -9.74 8.33
C LYS A 154 -16.88 -8.87 8.95
N VAL A 155 -17.09 -8.47 10.21
CA VAL A 155 -16.08 -7.87 11.07
C VAL A 155 -15.89 -8.77 12.29
N ASP A 156 -14.64 -9.10 12.62
CA ASP A 156 -14.28 -9.81 13.85
C ASP A 156 -13.42 -8.89 14.73
N PHE A 157 -13.41 -9.16 16.03
CA PHE A 157 -12.46 -8.57 16.99
C PHE A 157 -11.59 -9.69 17.58
N LEU A 158 -10.29 -9.46 17.65
CA LEU A 158 -9.31 -10.41 18.21
C LEU A 158 -8.68 -9.83 19.48
N ASP A 159 -8.95 -10.48 20.61
CA ASP A 159 -8.41 -10.18 21.93
C ASP A 159 -7.02 -10.83 22.15
N ASN A 160 -6.88 -12.09 21.75
CA ASN A 160 -5.74 -12.96 22.07
C ASN A 160 -4.57 -12.88 21.06
N GLY A 161 -4.41 -11.71 20.43
CA GLY A 161 -3.34 -11.46 19.47
C GLY A 161 -3.64 -11.92 18.04
N LEU A 162 -2.57 -12.13 17.25
CA LEU A 162 -2.65 -12.31 15.79
C LEU A 162 -2.57 -13.76 15.33
N HIS A 163 -2.87 -14.73 16.20
CA HIS A 163 -2.66 -16.15 15.89
C HIS A 163 -3.48 -16.60 14.67
N ASP A 164 -4.76 -16.26 14.63
CA ASP A 164 -5.66 -16.70 13.57
C ASP A 164 -5.70 -15.77 12.35
N VAL A 165 -5.04 -14.61 12.42
CA VAL A 165 -5.09 -13.62 11.34
C VAL A 165 -4.57 -14.20 10.02
N VAL A 166 -3.51 -15.00 10.05
CA VAL A 166 -2.96 -15.57 8.81
C VAL A 166 -3.97 -16.46 8.10
N SER A 167 -4.71 -17.31 8.81
CA SER A 167 -5.72 -18.18 8.20
C SER A 167 -6.93 -17.37 7.69
N MET A 168 -7.31 -16.31 8.41
CA MET A 168 -8.37 -15.38 8.04
C MET A 168 -8.10 -14.60 6.76
N LEU A 169 -6.83 -14.28 6.48
CA LEU A 169 -6.42 -13.51 5.31
C LEU A 169 -6.29 -14.35 4.03
N MET A 170 -6.30 -15.67 4.12
CA MET A 170 -6.15 -16.54 2.95
C MET A 170 -7.35 -16.44 1.99
N PRO A 171 -7.17 -16.45 0.65
CA PRO A 171 -5.91 -16.51 -0.11
C PRO A 171 -5.39 -15.13 -0.58
N ALA A 172 -5.57 -14.06 0.19
CA ALA A 172 -5.09 -12.73 -0.19
C ALA A 172 -3.55 -12.66 -0.26
N PHE A 173 -3.04 -11.55 -0.77
CA PHE A 173 -1.65 -11.13 -0.60
C PHE A 173 -1.59 -9.94 0.35
N VAL A 174 -0.67 -9.98 1.30
CA VAL A 174 -0.39 -8.89 2.25
C VAL A 174 0.67 -7.97 1.65
N LEU A 175 0.43 -6.67 1.69
CA LEU A 175 1.40 -5.67 1.24
C LEU A 175 2.41 -5.39 2.36
N MET A 176 3.66 -5.73 2.11
CA MET A 176 4.78 -5.50 3.02
C MET A 176 5.71 -4.41 2.47
N ASP A 177 6.40 -3.72 3.37
CA ASP A 177 7.53 -2.87 3.04
C ASP A 177 8.70 -3.71 2.50
N ALA A 178 9.41 -3.17 1.53
CA ALA A 178 10.56 -3.82 0.90
C ALA A 178 11.75 -2.87 0.75
N GLN A 179 11.90 -1.93 1.69
CA GLN A 179 13.00 -0.96 1.66
C GLN A 179 14.37 -1.65 1.74
N LYS A 180 14.50 -2.73 2.52
CA LYS A 180 15.73 -3.54 2.58
C LYS A 180 16.09 -4.17 1.22
N ASP A 181 15.10 -4.81 0.56
CA ASP A 181 15.29 -5.34 -0.79
C ASP A 181 15.72 -4.22 -1.76
N PHE A 182 15.18 -3.00 -1.58
CA PHE A 182 15.50 -1.85 -2.43
C PHE A 182 16.92 -1.34 -2.22
N GLU A 183 17.36 -1.19 -0.97
CA GLU A 183 18.73 -0.79 -0.61
C GLU A 183 19.77 -1.79 -1.14
N GLU A 184 19.48 -3.09 -1.05
CA GLU A 184 20.32 -4.15 -1.62
C GLU A 184 20.43 -4.01 -3.15
N ILE A 185 19.31 -3.81 -3.85
CA ILE A 185 19.29 -3.63 -5.31
C ILE A 185 20.10 -2.39 -5.72
N ILE A 186 19.91 -1.25 -5.04
CA ILE A 186 20.67 -0.03 -5.31
C ILE A 186 22.17 -0.30 -5.14
N THR A 187 22.56 -0.95 -4.04
CA THR A 187 23.96 -1.29 -3.77
C THR A 187 24.54 -2.23 -4.81
N GLU A 188 23.78 -3.23 -5.28
CA GLU A 188 24.20 -4.15 -6.34
C GLU A 188 24.41 -3.44 -7.67
N LEU A 189 23.49 -2.54 -8.05
CA LEU A 189 23.61 -1.77 -9.29
C LEU A 189 24.77 -0.78 -9.22
N GLN A 190 24.97 -0.12 -8.08
CA GLN A 190 26.08 0.83 -7.88
C GLN A 190 27.46 0.18 -7.90
N LYS A 191 27.58 -1.12 -7.61
CA LYS A 191 28.83 -1.88 -7.81
C LYS A 191 29.20 -2.00 -9.29
N VAL A 192 28.21 -1.99 -10.19
CA VAL A 192 28.42 -2.08 -11.64
C VAL A 192 28.62 -0.69 -12.23
N ASP A 193 27.78 0.28 -11.85
CA ASP A 193 27.91 1.68 -12.22
C ASP A 193 27.68 2.60 -11.01
N PRO A 194 28.74 3.25 -10.48
CA PRO A 194 28.65 4.13 -9.31
C PRO A 194 27.69 5.33 -9.46
N ASN A 195 27.28 5.69 -10.68
CA ASN A 195 26.38 6.83 -10.92
C ASN A 195 24.90 6.47 -10.86
N VAL A 196 24.55 5.19 -10.68
CA VAL A 196 23.16 4.74 -10.59
C VAL A 196 22.44 5.42 -9.44
N THR A 197 21.31 6.06 -9.75
CA THR A 197 20.44 6.69 -8.75
C THR A 197 19.40 5.70 -8.21
N ALA A 198 18.77 6.04 -7.08
CA ALA A 198 17.65 5.26 -6.56
C ALA A 198 16.45 5.21 -7.53
N LEU A 199 16.24 6.27 -8.32
CA LEU A 199 15.19 6.29 -9.33
C LEU A 199 15.50 5.33 -10.49
N ASP A 200 16.76 5.25 -10.92
CA ASP A 200 17.19 4.28 -11.93
C ASP A 200 16.94 2.85 -11.44
N ALA A 201 17.30 2.55 -10.18
CA ALA A 201 17.03 1.25 -9.56
C ALA A 201 15.52 0.95 -9.49
N LEU A 202 14.67 1.94 -9.19
CA LEU A 202 13.22 1.78 -9.16
C LEU A 202 12.65 1.42 -10.54
N ILE A 203 13.14 2.07 -11.59
CA ILE A 203 12.78 1.79 -12.99
C ILE A 203 13.30 0.40 -13.40
N ASP A 204 14.51 0.05 -12.99
CA ASP A 204 15.16 -1.22 -13.30
C ASP A 204 14.39 -2.41 -12.71
N VAL A 205 13.85 -2.26 -11.49
CA VAL A 205 12.93 -3.24 -10.89
C VAL A 205 11.70 -3.48 -11.78
N CYS A 206 11.21 -2.46 -12.48
CA CYS A 206 10.05 -2.58 -13.36
C CYS A 206 10.38 -3.13 -14.75
N THR A 207 11.66 -3.30 -15.07
CA THR A 207 12.14 -3.64 -16.40
C THR A 207 12.45 -5.13 -16.52
N LEU A 208 12.17 -5.70 -17.71
CA LEU A 208 12.64 -7.02 -18.12
C LEU A 208 13.77 -6.82 -19.12
N HIS A 209 14.97 -7.28 -18.76
CA HIS A 209 16.15 -7.18 -19.61
C HIS A 209 16.30 -8.45 -20.43
N HIS A 210 16.43 -8.30 -21.75
CA HIS A 210 16.76 -9.39 -22.66
C HIS A 210 18.23 -9.29 -23.02
N ILE A 211 19.05 -10.19 -22.46
CA ILE A 211 20.51 -10.18 -22.61
C ILE A 211 20.92 -11.35 -23.51
N PRO A 212 21.71 -11.12 -24.57
CA PRO A 212 22.27 -12.20 -25.38
C PRO A 212 23.44 -12.86 -24.64
N GLU A 213 23.39 -14.18 -24.47
CA GLU A 213 24.48 -15.00 -23.93
C GLU A 213 25.02 -15.88 -25.06
N GLU A 214 26.35 -15.85 -25.29
CA GLU A 214 27.01 -16.77 -26.21
C GLU A 214 27.22 -18.12 -25.54
N VAL A 215 26.63 -19.17 -26.10
CA VAL A 215 26.78 -20.55 -25.60
C VAL A 215 27.52 -21.42 -26.63
N PRO A 216 28.33 -22.40 -26.19
CA PRO A 216 29.03 -23.29 -27.10
C PRO A 216 28.06 -24.15 -27.91
N ASN A 217 28.06 -23.99 -29.23
CA ASN A 217 27.30 -24.84 -30.14
C ASN A 217 28.11 -26.10 -30.49
N LYS A 218 27.73 -27.22 -29.88
CA LYS A 218 28.39 -28.52 -30.07
C LYS A 218 28.24 -29.10 -31.49
N LYS A 219 27.48 -28.46 -32.38
CA LYS A 219 27.24 -28.92 -33.76
C LYS A 219 27.96 -28.09 -34.84
N GLY A 220 28.67 -27.02 -34.46
CA GLY A 220 29.35 -26.13 -35.41
C GLY A 220 30.63 -26.74 -35.99
N GLN A 221 30.79 -26.72 -37.31
CA GLN A 221 31.97 -27.27 -38.00
C GLN A 221 33.03 -26.18 -38.28
N THR A 222 32.66 -24.90 -38.20
CA THR A 222 33.55 -23.75 -38.36
C THR A 222 33.56 -22.86 -37.12
N GLU A 223 34.60 -22.04 -36.91
CA GLU A 223 34.74 -21.16 -35.73
C GLU A 223 33.51 -20.23 -35.52
N LYS A 224 32.86 -19.78 -36.60
CA LYS A 224 31.63 -18.96 -36.55
C LYS A 224 30.36 -19.73 -36.19
N GLU A 225 30.36 -21.05 -36.33
CA GLU A 225 29.20 -21.91 -36.03
C GLU A 225 29.31 -22.56 -34.65
N GLN A 226 30.45 -22.40 -33.96
CA GLN A 226 30.70 -22.94 -32.63
C GLN A 226 30.11 -22.09 -31.50
N THR A 227 29.53 -20.93 -31.82
CA THR A 227 28.81 -20.07 -30.88
C THR A 227 27.35 -19.92 -31.31
N GLU A 228 26.43 -20.19 -30.38
CA GLU A 228 25.00 -19.92 -30.53
C GLU A 228 24.62 -18.79 -29.57
N ILE A 229 23.79 -17.84 -30.03
CA ILE A 229 23.30 -16.75 -29.18
C ILE A 229 21.97 -17.17 -28.58
N VAL A 230 21.92 -17.29 -27.25
CA VAL A 230 20.70 -17.55 -26.49
C VAL A 230 20.28 -16.29 -25.76
N TRP A 231 19.02 -15.87 -25.94
CA TRP A 231 18.47 -14.72 -25.24
C TRP A 231 17.95 -15.13 -23.87
N LYS A 232 18.50 -14.54 -22.81
CA LYS A 232 18.05 -14.73 -21.44
C LYS A 232 17.31 -13.50 -20.95
N THR A 233 16.18 -13.73 -20.29
CA THR A 233 15.42 -12.66 -19.65
C THR A 233 15.83 -12.56 -18.19
N THR A 234 16.20 -11.36 -17.74
CA THR A 234 16.59 -11.07 -16.35
C THR A 234 15.79 -9.89 -15.79
N SER A 235 15.65 -9.86 -14.48
CA SER A 235 14.95 -8.80 -13.74
C SER A 235 15.45 -8.76 -12.31
N GLN A 236 15.48 -7.57 -11.70
CA GLN A 236 15.87 -7.41 -10.29
C GLN A 236 14.94 -8.13 -9.31
N LYS A 237 13.73 -8.50 -9.77
CA LYS A 237 12.75 -9.27 -8.98
C LYS A 237 13.12 -10.76 -8.83
N THR A 238 14.07 -11.25 -9.62
CA THR A 238 14.49 -12.66 -9.60
C THR A 238 14.98 -13.04 -8.20
N GLY A 239 14.36 -14.06 -7.60
CA GLY A 239 14.68 -14.49 -6.22
C GLY A 239 14.11 -13.61 -5.10
N ARG A 240 13.64 -12.39 -5.40
CA ARG A 240 13.10 -11.45 -4.41
C ARG A 240 11.58 -11.47 -4.28
N GLY A 241 10.87 -12.19 -5.15
CA GLY A 241 9.41 -12.31 -5.11
C GLY A 241 8.70 -11.14 -5.80
N TRP A 242 7.47 -10.83 -5.39
CA TRP A 242 6.65 -9.81 -6.08
C TRP A 242 6.90 -8.41 -5.53
N LEU A 243 8.03 -7.82 -5.93
CA LEU A 243 8.33 -6.41 -5.68
C LEU A 243 7.49 -5.50 -6.58
N VAL A 244 7.05 -4.36 -6.06
CA VAL A 244 6.29 -3.33 -6.77
C VAL A 244 6.78 -1.94 -6.37
N PRO A 245 6.94 -1.00 -7.31
CA PRO A 245 7.15 0.40 -6.95
C PRO A 245 5.87 0.97 -6.34
N MET A 246 6.01 1.77 -5.29
CA MET A 246 4.85 2.43 -4.67
C MET A 246 5.24 3.75 -4.00
N PRO A 247 4.30 4.71 -3.89
CA PRO A 247 4.50 5.88 -3.06
C PRO A 247 4.48 5.48 -1.59
N ILE A 248 5.51 5.88 -0.84
CA ILE A 248 5.67 5.62 0.60
C ILE A 248 5.45 6.87 1.45
N GLY A 249 5.09 8.00 0.84
CA GLY A 249 4.86 9.23 1.57
C GLY A 249 5.10 10.48 0.73
N TYR A 250 5.40 11.57 1.43
CA TYR A 250 5.65 12.87 0.84
C TYR A 250 6.86 13.57 1.46
N GLN A 251 7.55 14.36 0.65
CA GLN A 251 8.69 15.18 1.04
C GLN A 251 8.32 16.66 0.89
N GLY A 252 8.57 17.47 1.90
CA GLY A 252 8.44 18.92 1.83
C GLY A 252 9.40 19.52 0.80
N ILE A 253 8.87 20.30 -0.14
CA ILE A 253 9.63 21.05 -1.16
C ILE A 253 9.61 22.56 -0.92
N SER A 254 8.97 22.98 0.17
CA SER A 254 8.92 24.36 0.63
C SER A 254 9.08 24.41 2.14
N PRO A 255 9.35 25.60 2.73
CA PRO A 255 9.11 25.81 4.16
C PRO A 255 7.65 25.51 4.53
N LYS A 256 7.43 25.19 5.80
CA LYS A 256 6.09 25.07 6.38
C LYS A 256 5.52 26.48 6.61
N TYR A 257 4.32 26.72 6.11
CA TYR A 257 3.61 27.98 6.24
C TYR A 257 2.63 27.91 7.41
N ASP A 258 2.60 28.94 8.24
CA ASP A 258 1.66 29.04 9.35
C ASP A 258 0.20 29.10 8.89
N ALA A 259 -0.71 28.78 9.82
CA ALA A 259 -2.15 28.87 9.64
C ALA A 259 -2.54 30.28 9.13
N GLY A 260 -3.36 30.33 8.08
CA GLY A 260 -3.84 31.58 7.48
C GLY A 260 -2.88 32.27 6.48
N VAL A 261 -1.65 31.78 6.30
CA VAL A 261 -0.70 32.37 5.32
C VAL A 261 -1.01 31.93 3.90
N MET A 262 -1.24 30.64 3.68
CA MET A 262 -1.51 30.08 2.35
C MET A 262 -2.98 30.31 1.95
N GLN A 263 -3.21 30.85 0.75
CA GLN A 263 -4.55 31.09 0.21
C GLN A 263 -5.18 29.80 -0.35
N HIS A 264 -6.52 29.76 -0.41
CA HIS A 264 -7.29 28.65 -1.01
C HIS A 264 -7.01 27.25 -0.42
N ILE A 265 -6.59 27.18 0.84
CA ILE A 265 -6.37 25.93 1.56
C ILE A 265 -7.68 25.29 2.02
N ARG A 266 -7.64 23.97 2.20
CA ARG A 266 -8.82 23.18 2.63
C ARG A 266 -9.22 23.44 4.08
N ASN A 267 -8.25 23.63 4.97
CA ASN A 267 -8.48 23.94 6.37
C ASN A 267 -7.51 25.06 6.81
N PRO A 268 -8.01 26.24 7.19
CA PRO A 268 -7.19 27.37 7.60
C PRO A 268 -6.58 27.26 9.00
N GLU A 269 -7.01 26.28 9.81
CA GLU A 269 -6.59 26.13 11.20
C GLU A 269 -5.22 25.44 11.36
N TYR A 270 -4.75 24.73 10.33
CA TYR A 270 -3.51 23.96 10.39
C TYR A 270 -2.43 24.53 9.47
N PRO A 271 -1.14 24.41 9.84
CA PRO A 271 -0.02 24.75 8.96
C PRO A 271 -0.08 23.95 7.65
N SER A 272 0.40 24.56 6.56
CA SER A 272 0.40 23.97 5.22
C SER A 272 1.81 23.96 4.62
N GLN A 273 2.10 22.98 3.77
CA GLN A 273 3.41 22.83 3.11
C GLN A 273 3.21 22.24 1.72
N TYR A 274 3.99 22.69 0.74
CA TYR A 274 4.04 22.03 -0.57
C TYR A 274 4.92 20.79 -0.47
N VAL A 275 4.44 19.70 -1.06
CA VAL A 275 5.10 18.39 -0.97
C VAL A 275 5.13 17.68 -2.33
N GLU A 276 6.11 16.80 -2.51
CA GLU A 276 6.18 15.84 -3.62
C GLU A 276 6.13 14.40 -3.10
N ALA A 277 5.76 13.45 -3.96
CA ALA A 277 5.67 12.04 -3.61
C ALA A 277 7.07 11.42 -3.43
N VAL A 278 7.23 10.61 -2.39
CA VAL A 278 8.43 9.80 -2.14
C VAL A 278 8.14 8.36 -2.53
N TYR A 279 9.10 7.71 -3.21
CA TYR A 279 8.95 6.38 -3.75
C TYR A 279 9.83 5.37 -3.02
N GLY A 280 9.30 4.16 -2.86
CA GLY A 280 10.04 3.01 -2.38
C GLY A 280 9.51 1.74 -3.04
N LEU A 281 9.89 0.59 -2.48
CA LEU A 281 9.37 -0.70 -2.90
C LEU A 281 8.42 -1.28 -1.85
N GLY A 282 7.31 -1.82 -2.35
CA GLY A 282 6.48 -2.75 -1.61
C GLY A 282 6.67 -4.17 -2.13
N LYS A 283 6.20 -5.14 -1.34
CA LYS A 283 6.24 -6.56 -1.67
C LYS A 283 4.92 -7.22 -1.34
N TRP A 284 4.30 -7.85 -2.34
CA TRP A 284 3.12 -8.68 -2.11
C TRP A 284 3.55 -10.05 -1.60
N VAL A 285 3.19 -10.35 -0.35
CA VAL A 285 3.60 -11.56 0.37
C VAL A 285 2.36 -12.41 0.66
N TYR A 286 2.46 -13.71 0.39
CA TYR A 286 1.40 -14.64 0.76
C TYR A 286 1.34 -14.82 2.30
N PRO A 287 0.16 -14.77 2.95
CA PRO A 287 0.04 -14.74 4.41
C PRO A 287 0.83 -15.83 5.15
N GLN A 288 0.92 -17.04 4.59
CA GLN A 288 1.68 -18.14 5.22
C GLN A 288 3.18 -17.84 5.39
N ARG A 289 3.76 -16.96 4.56
CA ARG A 289 5.17 -16.53 4.72
C ARG A 289 5.39 -15.59 5.90
N LEU A 290 4.31 -15.10 6.52
CA LEU A 290 4.35 -14.23 7.70
C LEU A 290 4.25 -15.02 9.02
N ILE A 291 4.26 -16.35 8.94
CA ILE A 291 4.44 -17.25 10.08
C ILE A 291 5.92 -17.65 10.12
N LYS A 292 6.60 -17.38 11.24
CA LYS A 292 7.90 -17.97 11.53
C LYS A 292 7.72 -18.99 12.64
N THR A 293 8.10 -20.23 12.38
CA THR A 293 8.29 -21.26 13.41
C THR A 293 9.74 -21.15 13.87
N ASP A 294 9.98 -20.57 15.04
CA ASP A 294 11.31 -20.68 15.64
C ASP A 294 11.47 -22.11 16.18
N SER A 295 12.49 -22.82 15.70
CA SER A 295 12.69 -24.25 15.94
C SER A 295 13.29 -24.59 17.32
N GLU A 296 13.59 -23.60 18.16
CA GLU A 296 14.29 -23.82 19.46
C GLU A 296 13.43 -23.59 20.70
N ALA A 297 12.25 -23.00 20.55
CA ALA A 297 11.20 -22.98 21.56
C ALA A 297 9.90 -23.00 20.78
N GLY A 298 8.96 -23.91 21.07
CA GLY A 298 7.70 -24.09 20.32
C GLY A 298 6.72 -22.92 20.35
N ILE A 299 7.21 -21.69 20.23
CA ILE A 299 6.50 -20.42 20.19
C ILE A 299 6.59 -19.93 18.75
N GLU A 300 5.46 -19.88 18.05
CA GLU A 300 5.37 -19.22 16.74
C GLU A 300 5.57 -17.71 16.92
N THR A 301 6.76 -17.20 16.62
CA THR A 301 6.98 -15.75 16.50
C THR A 301 6.40 -15.28 15.16
N LYS A 302 5.15 -14.82 15.16
CA LYS A 302 4.50 -14.37 13.90
C LYS A 302 5.05 -13.02 13.45
N MET A 303 5.73 -13.00 12.29
CA MET A 303 6.14 -11.78 11.58
C MET A 303 4.95 -10.90 11.16
N ILE A 304 3.72 -11.42 11.25
CA ILE A 304 2.48 -10.67 10.99
C ILE A 304 2.35 -9.38 11.82
N LYS A 305 2.98 -9.29 13.00
CA LYS A 305 3.04 -8.04 13.79
C LYS A 305 3.76 -6.90 13.04
N ASN A 306 4.67 -7.25 12.14
CA ASN A 306 5.43 -6.29 11.33
C ASN A 306 4.67 -5.92 10.04
N ALA A 307 3.46 -6.44 9.82
CA ALA A 307 2.67 -6.17 8.61
C ALA A 307 1.76 -4.94 8.74
N PHE A 308 1.79 -4.23 9.86
CA PHE A 308 0.98 -3.04 10.11
C PHE A 308 1.71 -1.80 9.61
N TRP A 309 1.04 -1.05 8.75
CA TRP A 309 1.50 0.25 8.26
C TRP A 309 1.10 1.34 9.25
N HIS A 310 2.05 2.19 9.62
CA HIS A 310 1.89 3.33 10.51
C HIS A 310 2.34 4.62 9.81
N TYR A 311 1.79 5.75 10.24
CA TYR A 311 2.33 7.05 9.86
C TYR A 311 3.64 7.31 10.62
N SER A 312 4.65 7.81 9.90
CA SER A 312 5.91 8.27 10.46
C SER A 312 6.16 9.70 9.97
N TYR A 313 6.53 10.60 10.88
CA TYR A 313 6.85 11.98 10.57
C TYR A 313 8.24 12.31 11.06
N ASP A 314 9.10 12.70 10.13
CA ASP A 314 10.43 13.25 10.41
C ASP A 314 10.39 14.75 10.11
N GLU A 315 10.37 15.53 11.19
CA GLU A 315 10.28 16.98 11.13
C GLU A 315 11.54 17.63 10.58
N GLU A 316 12.73 17.09 10.91
CA GLU A 316 14.02 17.66 10.50
C GLU A 316 14.16 17.64 8.97
N ASN A 317 13.77 16.52 8.36
CA ASN A 317 13.83 16.35 6.92
C ASN A 317 12.52 16.70 6.21
N SER A 318 11.47 17.15 6.91
CA SER A 318 10.13 17.40 6.34
C SER A 318 9.57 16.18 5.58
N LEU A 319 9.71 15.00 6.16
CA LEU A 319 9.30 13.72 5.60
C LEU A 319 8.01 13.22 6.25
N TYR A 320 6.99 12.97 5.43
CA TYR A 320 5.68 12.45 5.82
C TYR A 320 5.51 11.05 5.26
N LEU A 321 5.95 10.04 5.99
CA LEU A 321 6.08 8.66 5.51
C LEU A 321 4.99 7.75 6.05
N VAL A 322 4.82 6.62 5.38
CA VAL A 322 4.15 5.43 5.90
C VAL A 322 5.18 4.31 5.96
N THR A 323 5.29 3.67 7.12
CA THR A 323 6.32 2.65 7.37
C THR A 323 5.70 1.44 8.05
N GLN A 324 6.32 0.28 7.88
CA GLN A 324 6.05 -0.88 8.73
C GLN A 324 7.17 -1.00 9.77
N ASN A 325 6.82 -1.35 11.01
CA ASN A 325 7.81 -1.63 12.04
C ASN A 325 8.57 -2.90 11.66
N ILE A 326 9.86 -2.77 11.35
CA ILE A 326 10.76 -3.88 11.05
C ILE A 326 11.36 -4.42 12.34
#